data_AF-A0A9N9N618-F1
#
_entry.id   AF-A0A9N9N618-F1
#
_cell.length_a   1.000
_cell.length_b   1.000
_cell.length_c   1.000
_cell.angle_alpha   90.00
_cell.angle_beta   90.00
_cell.angle_gamma   90.00
#
_symmetry.space_group_name_H-M   'P 1'
#
loop_
_entity.id
_entity.type
_entity.pdbx_description
1 polymer ?
#
loop_
_entity_poly.entity_id
_entity_poly.type
_entity_poly.pdbx_seq_one_letter_code
_entity_poly.pdbx_strand_id
1 'polypeptide(L)' 'MEDTPVNAAHAFANAAEEFEEKELWAKAMEAHFRAAEQFLSAMNYTSDPEAIRTLKLLYANHTRQGKELQR' A
#
# COMPACT_ATOMS: atom_id res chain seq x y z
N MET A 1 18.48 -5.78 -4.39
CA MET A 1 17.58 -5.29 -3.34
C MET A 1 16.55 -6.39 -3.20
N GLU A 2 16.40 -7.01 -2.03
CA GLU A 2 15.51 -8.16 -1.89
C GLU A 2 14.08 -7.73 -2.24
N ASP A 3 13.46 -8.40 -3.23
CA ASP A 3 12.06 -8.18 -3.64
C ASP A 3 11.13 -8.73 -2.55
N THR A 4 11.06 -8.01 -1.43
CA THR A 4 10.15 -8.34 -0.33
C THR A 4 8.79 -7.67 -0.57
N PRO A 5 7.69 -8.26 -0.06
CA PRO A 5 6.37 -7.64 -0.17
C PRO A 5 6.31 -6.23 0.43
N VAL A 6 7.09 -5.94 1.47
CA VAL A 6 7.14 -4.59 2.04
C VAL A 6 7.78 -3.58 1.08
N ASN A 7 8.83 -3.96 0.36
CA ASN A 7 9.46 -3.10 -0.65
C ASN A 7 8.51 -2.84 -1.82
N ALA A 8 7.79 -3.88 -2.28
CA ALA A 8 6.77 -3.75 -3.30
C ALA A 8 5.60 -2.85 -2.84
N ALA A 9 5.16 -2.97 -1.59
CA ALA A 9 4.12 -2.13 -1.01
C ALA A 9 4.51 -0.65 -1.02
N HIS A 10 5.74 -0.33 -0.59
CA HIS A 10 6.25 1.04 -0.63
C HIS A 10 6.41 1.58 -2.05
N ALA A 11 6.83 0.77 -3.01
CA ALA A 11 6.90 1.18 -4.41
C ALA A 11 5.51 1.56 -4.96
N PHE A 12 4.47 0.78 -4.65
CA PHE A 12 3.09 1.12 -5.03
C PHE A 12 2.56 2.35 -4.30
N ALA A 13 2.88 2.54 -3.02
CA ALA A 13 2.50 3.74 -2.27
C ALA A 13 3.08 5.01 -2.91
N ASN A 14 4.38 5.01 -3.23
CA ASN A 14 5.03 6.12 -3.91
C ASN A 14 4.42 6.38 -5.30
N ALA A 15 4.10 5.32 -6.05
CA ALA A 15 3.44 5.45 -7.35
C ALA A 15 2.02 6.04 -7.21
N ALA A 16 1.29 5.69 -6.15
CA ALA A 16 -0.03 6.26 -5.89
C ALA A 16 0.05 7.78 -5.68
N GLU A 17 0.98 8.24 -4.84
CA GLU A 17 1.24 9.67 -4.60
C GLU A 17 1.62 10.39 -5.90
N GLU A 18 2.52 9.82 -6.71
CA GLU A 18 2.90 10.40 -8.01
C GLU A 18 1.69 10.49 -8.98
N PHE A 19 0.79 9.51 -8.96
CA PHE A 19 -0.44 9.57 -9.77
C PHE A 19 -1.43 10.60 -9.23
N GLU A 20 -1.55 10.78 -7.92
CA GLU A 20 -2.38 11.83 -7.32
C GLU A 20 -1.87 13.23 -7.69
N GLU A 21 -0.56 13.47 -7.60
CA GLU A 21 0.07 14.73 -8.02
C GLU A 21 -0.19 15.06 -9.50
N LYS A 22 -0.38 14.03 -10.33
CA LYS A 22 -0.68 14.14 -11.77
C LYS A 22 -2.18 14.09 -12.08
N GLU A 23 -3.03 14.07 -11.06
CA GLU A 23 -4.49 13.95 -11.18
C GLU A 23 -4.96 12.68 -11.93
N LEU A 24 -4.12 11.64 -11.96
CA LEU A 24 -4.40 10.35 -12.58
C LEU A 24 -5.15 9.43 -11.60
N TRP A 25 -6.33 9.86 -11.16
CA TRP A 25 -7.08 9.27 -10.04
C TRP A 25 -7.33 7.76 -10.14
N ALA A 26 -7.65 7.25 -11.33
CA ALA A 26 -7.85 5.82 -11.53
C ALA A 26 -6.58 5.00 -11.29
N LYS A 27 -5.41 5.52 -11.67
CA LYS A 27 -4.12 4.88 -11.44
C LYS A 27 -3.69 4.99 -9.98
N ALA A 28 -3.92 6.14 -9.36
CA ALA A 28 -3.69 6.34 -7.93
C ALA A 28 -4.51 5.35 -7.08
N MET A 29 -5.80 5.20 -7.40
CA MET A 29 -6.68 4.22 -6.77
C MET A 29 -6.13 2.79 -6.89
N GLU A 30 -5.77 2.36 -8.11
CA GLU A 30 -5.21 1.02 -8.33
C GLU A 30 -3.90 0.81 -7.55
N ALA A 31 -3.02 1.80 -7.55
CA ALA A 31 -1.76 1.75 -6.82
C ALA A 31 -1.97 1.65 -5.31
N HIS A 32 -2.93 2.37 -4.74
CA HIS A 32 -3.30 2.22 -3.33
C HIS A 32 -3.80 0.82 -2.98
N PHE A 33 -4.67 0.23 -3.81
CA PHE A 33 -5.11 -1.15 -3.56
C PHE A 33 -3.96 -2.15 -3.65
N ARG A 34 -3.06 -2.00 -4.63
CA ARG A 34 -1.85 -2.85 -4.74
C ARG A 34 -0.92 -2.68 -3.55
N ALA A 35 -0.70 -1.46 -3.06
CA ALA A 35 0.08 -1.22 -1.85
C ALA A 35 -0.53 -1.94 -0.64
N ALA A 36 -1.85 -1.85 -0.47
CA ALA A 36 -2.57 -2.54 0.59
C ALA A 36 -2.40 -4.06 0.52
N GLU A 37 -2.57 -4.67 -0.67
CA GLU A 37 -2.38 -6.11 -0.88
C GLU A 37 -0.97 -6.57 -0.48
N GLN A 38 0.06 -5.79 -0.83
CA GLN A 38 1.43 -6.13 -0.50
C GLN A 38 1.73 -5.96 0.99
N PHE A 39 1.19 -4.93 1.67
CA PHE A 39 1.30 -4.81 3.13
C PHE A 39 0.59 -5.97 3.86
N LEU A 40 -0.55 -6.42 3.35
CA LEU A 40 -1.23 -7.61 3.87
C LEU A 40 -0.38 -8.86 3.70
N SER A 41 0.23 -9.04 2.52
CA SER A 41 1.15 -10.14 2.24
C SER A 41 2.37 -10.12 3.17
N ALA A 42 2.97 -8.94 3.40
CA ALA A 42 4.14 -8.75 4.26
C ALA A 42 3.92 -9.21 5.71
N MET A 43 2.68 -9.20 6.22
CA MET A 43 2.36 -9.68 7.57
C MET A 43 2.69 -11.17 7.75
N ASN A 44 2.69 -11.96 6.67
CA ASN A 44 2.99 -13.39 6.74
C ASN A 44 4.49 -13.69 6.81
N TYR A 45 5.35 -12.68 6.59
CA TYR A 45 6.82 -12.83 6.56
C TYR A 45 7.49 -12.36 7.86
N THR A 46 6.71 -11.92 8.84
CA THR A 46 7.21 -11.48 10.14
C THR A 46 6.37 -12.05 11.26
N SER A 47 7.01 -12.34 12.40
CA SER A 47 6.34 -12.72 13.65
C SER A 47 6.46 -11.62 14.70
N ASP A 48 7.09 -10.49 14.38
CA ASP A 48 7.21 -9.35 15.28
C ASP A 48 5.84 -8.64 15.43
N PRO A 49 5.25 -8.60 16.64
CA PRO A 49 3.95 -7.98 16.86
C PRO A 49 3.93 -6.48 16.51
N GLU A 50 5.05 -5.78 16.71
CA GLU A 50 5.14 -4.34 16.40
C GLU A 50 5.15 -4.08 14.89
N ALA A 51 5.94 -4.86 14.13
CA ALA A 51 5.90 -4.87 12.68
C ALA A 51 4.50 -5.20 12.14
N ILE A 52 3.86 -6.27 12.65
CA ILE A 52 2.50 -6.65 12.23
C ILE A 52 1.50 -5.51 12.49
N ARG A 53 1.58 -4.84 13.64
CA ARG A 53 0.71 -3.70 13.95
C ARG A 53 0.92 -2.56 12.95
N THR A 54 2.17 -2.24 12.62
CA THR A 54 2.51 -1.21 11.63
C THR A 54 1.96 -1.56 10.25
N LEU A 55 2.19 -2.79 9.79
CA LEU A 55 1.67 -3.28 8.50
C LEU A 55 0.15 -3.19 8.42
N LYS A 56 -0.57 -3.47 9.52
CA LYS A 56 -2.04 -3.36 9.57
C LYS A 56 -2.52 -1.92 9.40
N LEU A 57 -1.81 -0.96 10.00
CA LEU A 57 -2.12 0.45 9.85
C LEU A 57 -1.92 0.91 8.40
N LEU A 58 -0.82 0.50 7.77
CA LEU A 58 -0.51 0.81 6.37
C LEU A 58 -1.53 0.21 5.40
N TYR A 59 -1.87 -1.07 5.58
CA TYR A 59 -2.94 -1.75 4.84
C TYR A 59 -4.28 -0.99 4.95
N ALA A 60 -4.69 -0.65 6.17
CA ALA A 60 -5.96 0.03 6.41
C ALA A 60 -5.98 1.44 5.80
N ASN A 61 -4.86 2.16 5.88
CA ASN A 61 -4.72 3.50 5.29
C ASN A 61 -4.91 3.44 3.78
N HIS A 62 -4.11 2.65 3.07
CA HIS A 62 -4.19 2.58 1.61
C HIS A 62 -5.51 1.98 1.11
N THR A 63 -6.12 1.05 1.85
CA THR A 63 -7.49 0.58 1.54
C THR A 63 -8.50 1.71 1.64
N ARG A 64 -8.36 2.63 2.61
CA ARG A 64 -9.24 3.80 2.75
C ARG A 64 -9.00 4.78 1.61
N GLN A 65 -7.76 5.13 1.32
CA GLN A 65 -7.42 6.06 0.23
C GLN A 65 -7.94 5.57 -1.13
N GLY A 66 -7.73 4.29 -1.46
CA GLY A 66 -8.27 3.71 -2.70
C GLY A 66 -9.80 3.81 -2.77
N LYS A 67 -10.51 3.58 -1.66
CA LYS A 67 -11.97 3.74 -1.60
C LYS A 67 -12.44 5.20 -1.68
N GLU A 68 -11.63 6.14 -1.21
CA GLU A 68 -11.92 7.58 -1.31
C GLU A 68 -11.81 8.05 -2.76
N LEU A 69 -10.79 7.58 -3.50
CA LEU A 69 -10.61 7.88 -4.93
C LEU A 69 -11.61 7.17 -5.86
N GLN A 70 -12.24 6.08 -5.39
CA GLN A 70 -13.26 5.36 -6.16
C GLN A 70 -14.60 6.12 -6.25
N ARG A 71 -14.81 7.14 -5.41
CA ARG A 71 -16.07 7.90 -5.30
C ARG A 71 -16.18 8.99 -6.35
#